data_AF-A0A2V6XQD5-F1
#
_entry.id   AF-A0A2V6XQD5-F1
#
_cell.length_a   1.000
_cell.length_b   1.000
_cell.length_c   1.000
_cell.angle_alpha   90.00
_cell.angle_beta   90.00
_cell.angle_gamma   90.00
#
_symmetry.space_group_name_H-M   'P 1'
#
loop_
_entity.id
_entity.type
_entity.pdbx_description
1 polymer ?
#
loop_
_entity_poly.entity_id
_entity_poly.type
_entity_poly.pdbx_seq_one_letter_code
_entity_poly.pdbx_strand_id
1 'polypeptide(L)' 'MSVRDDPMNGNEYRSDDSQRAGTISQAPAKFIQICASQDDLFALDEVGNIHQYNFNAKTWVKLIASRSHEGRA' A
#
# COMPACT_ATOMS: atom_id res chain seq x y z
N MET A 1 24.76 -60.21 2.53
CA MET A 1 24.31 -60.10 3.93
C MET A 1 23.57 -58.79 4.08
N SER A 2 22.37 -58.86 4.64
CA SER A 2 21.31 -57.85 4.62
C SER A 2 21.47 -56.71 5.64
N VAL A 3 20.59 -55.70 5.47
CA VAL A 3 20.12 -54.63 6.37
C VAL A 3 21.04 -53.39 6.49
N ARG A 4 20.56 -52.16 6.28
CA ARG A 4 19.44 -51.51 7.00
C ARG A 4 18.66 -50.49 6.15
N ASP A 5 17.38 -50.46 6.46
CA ASP A 5 16.34 -49.49 6.13
C ASP A 5 16.55 -48.22 6.96
N ASP A 6 16.55 -47.05 6.32
CA ASP A 6 16.14 -45.78 6.94
C ASP A 6 15.61 -44.88 5.80
N PRO A 7 14.28 -44.65 5.69
CA PRO A 7 13.78 -43.61 4.81
C PRO A 7 14.35 -42.28 5.33
N MET A 8 14.91 -41.46 4.45
CA MET A 8 15.18 -40.05 4.75
C MET A 8 13.84 -39.34 5.02
N ASN A 9 13.36 -39.52 6.25
CA ASN A 9 12.34 -38.74 6.91
C ASN A 9 13.04 -37.48 7.40
N GLY A 10 12.84 -36.42 6.66
CA GLY A 10 13.49 -35.14 6.90
C GLY A 10 13.03 -34.17 5.84
N ASN A 11 11.72 -33.96 5.77
CA ASN A 11 11.11 -32.84 5.09
C ASN A 11 11.64 -31.60 5.82
N GLU A 12 12.85 -31.17 5.48
CA GLU A 12 13.37 -29.86 5.86
C GLU A 12 12.63 -28.83 5.01
N TYR A 13 11.37 -28.64 5.39
CA TYR A 13 10.60 -27.47 5.01
C TYR A 13 11.25 -26.30 5.76
N ARG A 14 12.32 -25.75 5.19
CA ARG A 14 12.83 -24.44 5.59
C ARG A 14 11.79 -23.39 5.20
N SER A 15 10.78 -23.24 6.04
CA SER A 15 10.14 -21.94 6.23
C SER A 15 11.09 -21.08 7.04
N ASP A 16 12.15 -20.62 6.39
CA ASP A 16 12.76 -19.35 6.75
C ASP A 16 12.14 -18.26 5.87
N ASP A 17 10.80 -18.19 5.89
CA ASP A 17 10.08 -16.94 5.66
C ASP A 17 10.19 -16.16 6.98
N SER A 18 11.42 -15.89 7.41
CA SER A 18 11.70 -14.76 8.26
C SER A 18 11.31 -13.57 7.41
N GLN A 19 10.01 -13.25 7.44
CA GLN A 19 9.45 -12.05 6.87
C GLN A 19 10.27 -10.94 7.47
N ARG A 20 11.28 -10.52 6.70
CA ARG A 20 11.78 -9.17 6.76
C ARG A 20 10.49 -8.38 6.77
N ALA A 21 10.21 -7.72 7.87
CA ALA A 21 9.28 -6.62 7.92
C ALA A 21 9.84 -5.60 6.92
N GLY A 22 9.65 -5.92 5.63
CA GLY A 22 9.67 -4.97 4.57
C GLY A 22 8.59 -4.04 5.05
N THR A 23 9.01 -2.89 5.55
CA THR A 23 8.30 -1.67 5.30
C THR A 23 7.64 -1.87 3.96
N ILE A 24 6.32 -2.12 3.96
CA ILE A 24 5.54 -2.11 2.75
C ILE A 24 5.70 -0.65 2.35
N SER A 25 6.75 -0.38 1.57
CA SER A 25 6.99 0.90 0.94
C SER A 25 5.79 1.02 0.06
N GLN A 26 4.75 1.62 0.61
CA GLN A 26 3.43 1.68 0.00
C GLN A 26 3.69 2.22 -1.38
N ALA A 27 3.41 1.39 -2.39
CA ALA A 27 3.76 1.72 -3.75
C ALA A 27 3.24 3.14 -4.02
N PRO A 28 4.05 4.00 -4.67
CA PRO A 28 3.64 5.38 -4.92
C PRO A 28 2.24 5.34 -5.54
N ALA A 29 1.33 6.14 -4.97
CA ALA A 29 -0.07 6.12 -5.37
C ALA A 29 -0.17 6.30 -6.89
N LYS A 30 -0.84 5.36 -7.55
CA LYS A 30 -1.06 5.44 -8.98
C LYS A 30 -2.26 6.36 -9.24
N PHE A 31 -2.00 7.47 -9.91
CA PHE A 31 -3.04 8.43 -10.26
C PHE A 31 -3.57 8.15 -11.66
N ILE A 32 -4.89 8.04 -11.78
CA ILE A 32 -5.58 7.86 -13.07
C ILE A 32 -5.96 9.21 -13.69
N GLN A 33 -6.01 10.27 -12.89
CA GLN A 33 -6.31 11.63 -13.35
C GLN A 33 -5.55 12.64 -12.49
N ILE A 34 -5.01 13.66 -13.13
CA ILE A 34 -4.40 14.83 -12.49
C ILE A 34 -5.08 16.08 -13.06
N CYS A 35 -5.52 16.96 -12.18
CA CYS A 35 -6.06 18.27 -12.52
C CYS A 35 -5.16 19.35 -11.92
N ALA A 36 -4.72 20.28 -12.75
CA ALA A 36 -3.88 21.39 -12.34
C ALA A 36 -4.64 22.71 -12.53
N SER A 37 -4.59 23.53 -11.50
CA SER A 37 -4.94 24.95 -11.57
C SER A 37 -3.66 25.78 -11.45
N GLN A 38 -3.79 27.10 -11.34
CA GLN A 38 -2.63 27.98 -11.19
C GLN A 38 -1.87 27.74 -9.88
N ASP A 39 -2.59 27.46 -8.79
CA ASP A 39 -2.03 27.39 -7.44
C ASP A 39 -2.15 26.00 -6.80
N ASP A 40 -2.97 25.12 -7.37
CA ASP A 40 -3.29 23.80 -6.80
C ASP A 40 -3.17 22.66 -7.81
N LEU A 41 -2.73 21.50 -7.31
CA LEU A 41 -2.74 20.22 -8.02
C LEU A 41 -3.60 19.21 -7.24
N PHE A 42 -4.56 18.59 -7.93
CA PHE A 42 -5.37 17.49 -7.40
C PHE A 42 -5.18 16.23 -8.25
N ALA A 43 -5.25 15.08 -7.60
CA ALA A 43 -5.16 13.78 -8.26
C ALA A 43 -6.21 12.81 -7.75
N LEU A 44 -6.67 11.94 -8.64
CA LEU A 44 -7.58 10.84 -8.34
C LEU A 44 -6.81 9.52 -8.50
N ASP A 45 -6.85 8.68 -7.46
CA ASP A 45 -6.30 7.32 -7.54
C ASP A 45 -7.31 6.30 -8.06
N GLU A 46 -6.82 5.10 -8.38
CA GLU A 46 -7.62 3.98 -8.90
C GLU A 46 -8.75 3.50 -7.99
N VAL A 47 -8.67 3.78 -6.69
CA VAL A 47 -9.68 3.42 -5.67
C VAL A 47 -10.69 4.56 -5.49
N GLY A 48 -10.48 5.70 -6.16
CA GLY A 48 -11.33 6.87 -6.08
C GLY A 48 -11.01 7.81 -4.93
N ASN A 49 -9.84 7.69 -4.28
CA ASN A 49 -9.43 8.72 -3.32
C ASN A 49 -8.88 9.95 -4.03
N ILE A 50 -9.21 11.11 -3.45
CA ILE A 50 -8.72 12.41 -3.92
C ILE A 50 -7.49 12.79 -3.10
N HIS A 51 -6.44 13.23 -3.78
CA HIS A 51 -5.20 13.72 -3.20
C HIS A 51 -4.95 15.15 -3.66
N GLN A 52 -4.40 15.99 -2.79
CA GLN A 52 -3.90 17.32 -3.14
C GLN A 52 -2.38 17.32 -3.02
N TYR A 53 -1.69 17.96 -3.97
CA TYR A 53 -0.26 18.11 -3.91
C TYR A 53 0.12 19.25 -2.96
N ASN A 54 0.96 18.95 -1.98
CA ASN A 54 1.57 19.97 -1.12
C ASN A 54 2.91 20.40 -1.73
N PHE A 55 2.96 21.62 -2.28
CA PHE A 55 4.17 22.15 -2.90
C PHE A 55 5.33 22.38 -1.94
N ASN A 56 5.05 22.67 -0.66
CA ASN A 56 6.08 22.88 0.36
C ASN A 56 6.76 21.56 0.73
N ALA A 57 5.97 20.52 0.98
CA ALA A 57 6.46 19.19 1.33
C ALA A 57 6.81 18.33 0.10
N LYS A 58 6.50 18.82 -1.10
CA LYS A 58 6.68 18.14 -2.39
C LYS A 58 6.07 16.72 -2.41
N THR A 59 4.91 16.56 -1.79
CA THR A 59 4.25 15.26 -1.60
C THR A 59 2.74 15.34 -1.79
N TRP A 60 2.11 14.21 -2.08
CA TRP A 60 0.66 14.07 -2.20
C TRP A 60 0.04 13.80 -0.83
N VAL A 61 -1.05 14.51 -0.51
CA VAL A 61 -1.79 14.37 0.74
C VAL A 61 -3.22 13.95 0.42
N LYS A 62 -3.66 12.82 0.97
CA LYS A 62 -5.03 12.32 0.81
C LYS A 62 -6.02 13.28 1.48
N LEU A 63 -7.01 13.75 0.73
CA LEU A 63 -8.11 14.55 1.28
C LEU A 63 -9.15 13.63 1.91
N ILE A 64 -9.38 13.82 3.21
CA ILE A 64 -10.43 13.12 3.95
C ILE A 64 -11.63 14.05 4.07
N ALA A 65 -12.62 13.88 3.20
CA ALA A 65 -13.88 14.60 3.31
C ALA A 65 -14.68 14.06 4.50
N SER A 66 -14.69 14.81 5.60
CA SER A 66 -15.63 14.57 6.70
C SER A 66 -16.97 15.15 6.28
N ARG A 67 -17.94 14.29 5.94
CA ARG A 67 -19.31 14.72 5.69
C ARG A 67 -19.92 15.11 7.04
N SER A 68 -19.87 16.40 7.39
CA SER A 68 -20.72 16.90 8.47
C SER A 68 -22.15 16.80 7.95
N HIS A 69 -22.87 15.76 8.37
CA HIS A 69 -24.30 15.67 8.14
C HIS A 69 -24.94 16.70 9.09
N GLU A 70 -24.93 17.97 8.70
CA GLU A 70 -25.83 18.94 9.32
C GLU A 70 -27.24 18.55 8.87
N GLY A 71 -27.85 17.69 9.69
CA GLY A 71 -29.25 17.36 9.60
C GLY A 71 -30.04 18.65 9.73
N ARG A 72 -30.72 19.02 8.65
CA ARG A 72 -31.78 20.02 8.71
C ARG A 72 -32.83 19.56 9.72
N ALA A 73 -32.98 20.30 10.80
CA ALA A 73 -34.16 20.28 11.65
C ALA A 73 -35.13 21.37 11.17
#